data_AF-A0A839K728-F1
#
_entry.id   AF-A0A839K728-F1
#
_cell.length_a   1.000
_cell.length_b   1.000
_cell.length_c   1.000
_cell.angle_alpha   90.00
_cell.angle_beta   90.00
_cell.angle_gamma   90.00
#
_symmetry.space_group_name_H-M   'P 1'
#
loop_
_entity.id
_entity.type
_entity.pdbx_description
1 polymer ?
#
loop_
_entity_poly.entity_id
_entity_poly.type
_entity_poly.pdbx_seq_one_letter_code
_entity_poly.pdbx_strand_id
1 'polypeptide(L)'
;MSKKHLEISTYINRIDNSLLKRKLLLLAVVCCSTVILFSGCKSDRKASDDTITTSNQVVDNEATEDNQVSDSTSTKNDPVINSETAETNATATITPVESNPVEATSSVEENGNKEGMLLFTELSKYQYIFCSGVGAWQTILTIYEDGTFSGYYNDSDMGDIGEEYPNGTNYSCIFDGKFTTPKRVNDYTYSMTIEAISLVNEAGTEEIVEGIRYIYSEPYGLENAKEIYIYTTKAPIKELPEGFRNWAGYMGLNDVNEEYLPFYGLYNVETECGFTSFEIVEEDPGADIIAEVEEIEKQYEIMNDRLANEGLSQSKMNILAKEIYILWDDEINKIWGYLKDSLDKDTMDQLTTAQREWIKRKESEVNKAGSKYEGGSIQPMIEYITAAELTRDRVYELIEYLR
;
A
#
# COMPACT_ATOMS: atom_id res chain seq x y z
N MET A 1 13.74 -17.15 14.09
CA MET A 1 12.88 -16.62 13.02
C MET A 1 12.72 -17.69 11.95
N SER A 2 11.48 -18.12 11.71
CA SER A 2 11.15 -19.09 10.66
C SER A 2 11.37 -18.46 9.28
N LYS A 3 11.75 -19.26 8.28
CA LYS A 3 11.96 -18.82 6.88
C LYS A 3 10.73 -18.08 6.31
N LYS A 4 9.53 -18.46 6.76
CA LYS A 4 8.24 -17.81 6.43
C LYS A 4 8.17 -16.35 6.91
N HIS A 5 8.79 -16.03 8.06
CA HIS A 5 8.83 -14.67 8.62
C HIS A 5 9.72 -13.72 7.80
N LEU A 6 10.76 -14.26 7.17
CA LEU A 6 11.70 -13.49 6.35
C LEU A 6 11.09 -13.18 4.97
N GLU A 7 10.38 -14.13 4.38
CA GLU A 7 9.66 -13.94 3.10
C GLU A 7 8.51 -12.92 3.25
N ILE A 8 7.76 -12.97 4.35
CA ILE A 8 6.69 -12.01 4.66
C ILE A 8 7.24 -10.61 4.96
N SER A 9 8.33 -10.50 5.73
CA SER A 9 9.01 -9.21 5.96
C SER A 9 9.53 -8.60 4.65
N THR A 10 10.03 -9.41 3.73
CA THR A 10 10.51 -8.95 2.41
C THR A 10 9.34 -8.49 1.52
N TYR A 11 8.20 -9.18 1.59
CA TYR A 11 6.97 -8.81 0.85
C TYR A 11 6.32 -7.52 1.37
N ILE A 12 6.21 -7.37 2.69
CA ILE A 12 5.69 -6.15 3.34
C ILE A 12 6.62 -4.95 3.04
N ASN A 13 7.93 -5.14 3.13
CA ASN A 13 8.90 -4.10 2.77
C ASN A 13 8.84 -3.70 1.29
N ARG A 14 8.50 -4.62 0.38
CA ARG A 14 8.26 -4.27 -1.05
C ARG A 14 7.01 -3.42 -1.22
N ILE A 15 5.92 -3.78 -0.56
CA ILE A 15 4.65 -3.04 -0.65
C ILE A 15 4.78 -1.65 -0.02
N ASP A 16 5.37 -1.53 1.16
CA ASP A 16 5.58 -0.22 1.82
C ASP A 16 6.49 0.70 0.99
N ASN A 17 7.54 0.17 0.36
CA ASN A 17 8.39 0.96 -0.54
C ASN A 17 7.64 1.42 -1.80
N SER A 18 6.74 0.59 -2.36
CA SER A 18 5.91 0.96 -3.52
C SER A 18 4.91 2.08 -3.16
N LEU A 19 4.31 2.02 -1.97
CA LEU A 19 3.35 3.01 -1.46
C LEU A 19 4.04 4.32 -1.07
N LEU A 20 5.24 4.25 -0.48
CA LEU A 20 6.06 5.42 -0.15
C LEU A 20 6.51 6.16 -1.43
N LYS A 21 6.90 5.40 -2.48
CA LYS A 21 7.22 5.96 -3.81
C LYS A 21 6.01 6.65 -4.46
N ARG A 22 4.81 6.05 -4.41
CA ARG A 22 3.57 6.66 -4.95
C ARG A 22 3.15 7.91 -4.16
N LYS A 23 3.34 7.94 -2.84
CA LYS A 23 3.11 9.14 -2.01
C LYS A 23 4.09 10.27 -2.35
N LEU A 24 5.37 9.98 -2.62
CA LEU A 24 6.34 10.99 -3.07
C LEU A 24 5.99 11.55 -4.47
N LEU A 25 5.56 10.69 -5.39
CA LEU A 25 5.19 11.11 -6.75
C LEU A 25 3.95 12.02 -6.75
N LEU A 26 2.94 11.71 -5.92
CA LEU A 26 1.75 12.55 -5.72
C LEU A 26 2.08 13.87 -5.02
N LEU A 27 3.01 13.89 -4.05
CA LEU A 27 3.46 15.14 -3.42
C LEU A 27 4.22 16.06 -4.40
N ALA A 28 5.04 15.50 -5.28
CA ALA A 28 5.82 16.27 -6.26
C ALA A 28 4.91 16.98 -7.30
N VAL A 29 3.80 16.35 -7.69
CA VAL A 29 2.80 16.94 -8.60
C VAL A 29 2.01 18.07 -7.91
N VAL A 30 1.75 17.98 -6.61
CA VAL A 30 1.08 19.03 -5.84
C VAL A 30 2.01 20.22 -5.56
N CYS A 31 3.31 20.00 -5.32
CA CYS A 31 4.28 21.08 -5.08
C CYS A 31 4.64 21.89 -6.35
N CYS A 32 4.38 21.38 -7.55
CA CYS A 32 4.59 22.15 -8.80
C CYS A 32 3.42 23.09 -9.16
N SER A 33 2.30 23.04 -8.43
CA SER A 33 1.08 23.81 -8.75
C SER A 33 0.87 25.07 -7.90
N THR A 34 1.78 25.40 -6.97
CA THR A 34 1.66 26.60 -6.12
C THR A 34 2.85 27.55 -6.26
N VAL A 35 3.15 27.95 -7.49
CA VAL A 35 3.71 29.29 -7.75
C VAL A 35 2.54 30.24 -8.01
N ILE A 36 1.87 30.67 -6.93
CA ILE A 36 0.98 31.84 -7.01
C ILE A 36 1.82 33.09 -6.73
N LEU A 37 1.92 33.88 -7.79
CA LEU A 37 2.52 35.20 -7.89
C LEU A 37 2.09 36.11 -6.73
N PHE A 38 3.05 36.55 -5.92
CA PHE A 38 2.90 37.78 -5.16
C PHE A 38 2.94 38.96 -6.15
N SER A 39 1.79 39.54 -6.44
CA SER A 39 1.67 40.91 -6.94
C SER A 39 0.80 41.71 -5.97
N GLY A 40 1.43 42.74 -5.41
CA GLY A 40 0.96 43.41 -4.20
C GLY A 40 -0.24 44.34 -4.37
N CYS A 41 -0.72 44.80 -3.22
CA CYS A 41 -1.35 46.10 -3.10
C CYS A 41 -0.75 46.82 -1.90
N LYS A 42 -0.06 47.92 -2.21
CA LYS A 42 0.56 48.86 -1.30
C LYS A 42 -0.52 49.86 -0.85
N SER A 43 -0.70 50.04 0.45
CA SER A 43 -1.30 51.27 0.97
C SER A 43 -0.55 51.69 2.23
N ASP A 44 0.17 52.81 2.10
CA ASP A 44 0.85 53.52 3.18
C ASP A 44 -0.12 53.90 4.30
N ARG A 45 0.35 53.80 5.56
CA ARG A 45 0.21 54.88 6.57
C ARG A 45 1.01 54.59 7.85
N LYS A 46 2.05 55.42 8.02
CA LYS A 46 2.57 56.09 9.21
C LYS A 46 2.90 55.30 10.50
N ALA A 47 4.16 55.50 10.88
CA ALA A 47 4.77 55.23 12.17
C ALA A 47 4.16 56.02 13.35
N SER A 48 4.25 55.43 14.53
CA SER A 48 4.59 56.11 15.78
C SER A 48 5.26 55.13 16.75
N ASP A 49 6.37 55.59 17.33
CA ASP A 49 7.08 55.08 18.49
C ASP A 49 6.18 54.54 19.61
N ASP A 50 6.60 53.48 20.30
CA ASP A 50 7.17 53.67 21.64
C ASP A 50 7.85 52.40 22.19
N THR A 51 8.89 52.68 22.96
CA THR A 51 9.92 51.79 23.50
C THR A 51 9.58 51.28 24.91
N ILE A 52 10.08 50.07 25.23
CA ILE A 52 10.79 49.69 26.49
C ILE A 52 10.00 49.23 27.75
N THR A 53 10.39 48.01 28.22
CA THR A 53 10.59 47.50 29.60
C THR A 53 9.49 46.71 30.35
N THR A 54 9.78 45.40 30.47
CA THR A 54 10.00 44.59 31.69
C THR A 54 9.10 44.76 32.93
N SER A 55 8.41 43.68 33.35
CA SER A 55 8.67 42.94 34.61
C SER A 55 7.49 42.05 35.06
N ASN A 56 7.86 40.92 35.65
CA ASN A 56 7.03 39.92 36.35
C ASN A 56 6.20 40.50 37.52
N GLN A 57 5.01 39.95 37.79
CA GLN A 57 4.70 39.10 38.96
C GLN A 57 3.19 38.87 39.17
N VAL A 58 2.83 37.58 39.31
CA VAL A 58 2.01 36.90 40.35
C VAL A 58 0.89 37.68 41.04
N VAL A 59 -0.34 37.16 40.97
CA VAL A 59 -1.28 37.07 42.11
C VAL A 59 -2.11 35.78 41.98
N ASP A 60 -1.98 34.92 43.00
CA ASP A 60 -2.84 33.78 43.32
C ASP A 60 -4.24 34.20 43.78
N ASN A 61 -5.23 33.33 43.63
CA ASN A 61 -6.34 33.22 44.60
C ASN A 61 -6.93 31.80 44.58
N GLU A 62 -6.86 31.16 45.75
CA GLU A 62 -7.50 29.91 46.16
C GLU A 62 -9.03 30.05 46.30
N ALA A 63 -9.77 28.93 46.19
CA ALA A 63 -10.56 28.34 47.30
C ALA A 63 -11.58 27.26 46.83
N THR A 64 -11.26 26.00 47.17
CA THR A 64 -12.04 24.94 47.87
C THR A 64 -13.44 24.43 47.43
N GLU A 65 -13.50 23.07 47.39
CA GLU A 65 -14.54 22.10 47.84
C GLU A 65 -15.92 22.12 47.15
N ASP A 66 -16.61 21.02 46.81
CA ASP A 66 -16.79 19.76 47.55
C ASP A 66 -17.43 18.65 46.65
N ASN A 67 -17.44 17.41 47.16
CA ASN A 67 -18.00 16.16 46.60
C ASN A 67 -19.52 16.17 46.29
N GLN A 68 -19.98 15.36 45.32
CA GLN A 68 -20.90 14.23 45.56
C GLN A 68 -21.30 13.41 44.32
N VAL A 69 -21.37 12.11 44.56
CA VAL A 69 -21.87 11.00 43.72
C VAL A 69 -23.39 11.05 43.54
N SER A 70 -23.92 10.57 42.41
CA SER A 70 -25.27 10.01 42.36
C SER A 70 -25.35 8.78 41.44
N ASP A 71 -25.77 7.68 42.07
CA ASP A 71 -26.21 6.40 41.52
C ASP A 71 -27.75 6.43 41.40
N SER A 72 -28.34 5.74 40.43
CA SER A 72 -29.77 5.38 40.43
C SER A 72 -30.11 4.35 39.34
N THR A 73 -30.39 3.15 39.82
CA THR A 73 -31.03 1.98 39.19
C THR A 73 -32.55 2.17 39.01
N SER A 74 -33.18 1.48 38.04
CA SER A 74 -34.58 0.96 38.11
C SER A 74 -35.04 0.38 36.76
N THR A 75 -35.12 -0.95 36.59
CA THR A 75 -36.29 -1.86 36.71
C THR A 75 -37.29 -1.98 35.54
N LYS A 76 -37.39 -3.24 35.07
CA LYS A 76 -38.41 -4.00 34.32
C LYS A 76 -39.84 -3.42 34.23
N ASN A 77 -40.51 -3.72 33.10
CA ASN A 77 -41.82 -4.43 33.05
C ASN A 77 -42.22 -4.81 31.60
N ASP A 78 -42.50 -6.09 31.37
CA ASP A 78 -43.45 -6.58 30.34
C ASP A 78 -44.87 -6.61 30.93
N PRO A 79 -45.92 -6.66 30.10
CA PRO A 79 -46.67 -7.91 30.04
C PRO A 79 -47.24 -8.32 28.67
N VAL A 80 -47.41 -9.64 28.54
CA VAL A 80 -48.08 -10.43 27.50
C VAL A 80 -49.62 -10.34 27.59
N ILE A 81 -50.33 -10.33 26.45
CA ILE A 81 -51.69 -10.91 26.29
C ILE A 81 -51.80 -11.63 24.93
N ASN A 82 -52.25 -12.89 24.99
CA ASN A 82 -52.62 -13.81 23.91
C ASN A 82 -53.99 -13.48 23.28
N SER A 83 -54.18 -13.86 22.00
CA SER A 83 -55.39 -14.56 21.55
C SER A 83 -55.19 -15.28 20.20
N GLU A 84 -55.23 -16.61 20.23
CA GLU A 84 -55.65 -17.53 19.15
C GLU A 84 -57.08 -17.17 18.64
N THR A 85 -57.63 -17.57 17.48
CA THR A 85 -57.62 -18.88 16.80
C THR A 85 -58.19 -18.79 15.35
N ALA A 86 -57.79 -19.76 14.51
CA ALA A 86 -58.57 -20.52 13.48
C ALA A 86 -59.11 -19.80 12.22
N GLU A 87 -58.55 -20.05 11.03
CA GLU A 87 -58.75 -21.18 10.07
C GLU A 87 -59.85 -20.94 9.03
N THR A 88 -59.51 -21.08 7.73
CA THR A 88 -60.13 -22.11 6.86
C THR A 88 -59.39 -22.26 5.53
N ASN A 89 -59.30 -23.52 5.12
CA ASN A 89 -58.55 -24.11 4.01
C ASN A 89 -59.12 -23.81 2.60
N ALA A 90 -58.25 -23.93 1.60
CA ALA A 90 -58.61 -24.59 0.34
C ALA A 90 -57.42 -25.40 -0.20
N THR A 91 -57.67 -26.70 -0.30
CA THR A 91 -56.76 -27.80 -0.64
C THR A 91 -56.79 -28.08 -2.14
N ALA A 92 -55.66 -28.42 -2.75
CA ALA A 92 -55.62 -29.24 -3.97
C ALA A 92 -54.41 -30.17 -3.93
N THR A 93 -54.71 -31.44 -3.65
CA THR A 93 -53.78 -32.57 -3.60
C THR A 93 -53.70 -33.21 -4.99
N ILE A 94 -52.49 -33.46 -5.50
CA ILE A 94 -52.23 -34.46 -6.55
C ILE A 94 -51.09 -35.35 -6.05
N THR A 95 -51.36 -36.65 -6.05
CA THR A 95 -50.51 -37.77 -5.61
C THR A 95 -49.41 -38.14 -6.64
N PRO A 96 -48.42 -38.95 -6.24
CA PRO A 96 -47.08 -38.99 -6.84
C PRO A 96 -46.95 -39.99 -7.99
N VAL A 97 -45.98 -39.73 -8.88
CA VAL A 97 -45.46 -40.71 -9.83
C VAL A 97 -43.97 -40.89 -9.54
N GLU A 98 -43.59 -42.12 -9.23
CA GLU A 98 -42.22 -42.56 -8.97
C GLU A 98 -41.71 -43.42 -10.14
N SER A 99 -40.38 -43.41 -10.32
CA SER A 99 -39.50 -44.14 -11.27
C SER A 99 -39.44 -43.57 -12.70
N ASN A 100 -38.27 -43.25 -13.27
CA ASN A 100 -36.96 -43.92 -13.20
C ASN A 100 -35.77 -42.93 -13.23
N PRO A 101 -34.58 -43.32 -12.77
CA PRO A 101 -33.38 -42.49 -12.69
C PRO A 101 -32.64 -42.48 -14.04
N VAL A 102 -32.21 -41.30 -14.48
CA VAL A 102 -31.23 -41.18 -15.57
C VAL A 102 -30.03 -40.40 -15.04
N GLU A 103 -28.88 -41.07 -15.06
CA GLU A 103 -27.53 -40.53 -14.89
C GLU A 103 -27.37 -39.21 -15.67
N ALA A 104 -27.41 -38.08 -14.97
CA ALA A 104 -27.06 -36.77 -15.53
C ALA A 104 -26.32 -35.86 -14.54
N THR A 105 -26.05 -36.32 -13.32
CA THR A 105 -25.47 -35.49 -12.25
C THR A 105 -23.95 -35.34 -12.31
N SER A 106 -23.20 -36.29 -12.88
CA SER A 106 -21.73 -36.16 -12.89
C SER A 106 -21.21 -35.11 -13.88
N SER A 107 -21.89 -34.92 -15.02
CA SER A 107 -21.40 -34.04 -16.09
C SER A 107 -21.54 -32.55 -15.76
N VAL A 108 -22.56 -32.16 -14.98
CA VAL A 108 -22.81 -30.75 -14.64
C VAL A 108 -21.89 -30.29 -13.51
N GLU A 109 -21.66 -31.14 -12.49
CA GLU A 109 -20.73 -30.84 -11.40
C GLU A 109 -19.27 -30.82 -11.89
N GLU A 110 -18.88 -31.74 -12.78
CA GLU A 110 -17.53 -31.77 -13.33
C GLU A 110 -17.23 -30.55 -14.23
N ASN A 111 -18.23 -30.06 -14.96
CA ASN A 111 -18.09 -28.89 -15.81
C ASN A 111 -18.07 -27.59 -14.99
N GLY A 112 -18.90 -27.49 -13.94
CA GLY A 112 -18.87 -26.37 -13.00
C GLY A 112 -17.56 -26.29 -12.22
N ASN A 113 -16.96 -27.43 -11.86
CA ASN A 113 -15.66 -27.46 -11.19
C ASN A 113 -14.54 -26.96 -12.12
N LYS A 114 -14.56 -27.35 -13.41
CA LYS A 114 -13.61 -26.84 -14.42
C LYS A 114 -13.77 -25.33 -14.65
N GLU A 115 -14.99 -24.84 -14.75
CA GLU A 115 -15.28 -23.41 -14.90
C GLU A 115 -14.78 -22.60 -13.69
N GLY A 116 -15.03 -23.08 -12.47
CA GLY A 116 -14.54 -22.44 -11.25
C GLY A 116 -13.02 -22.42 -11.14
N MET A 117 -12.32 -23.49 -11.55
CA MET A 117 -10.85 -23.50 -11.58
C MET A 117 -10.29 -22.51 -12.61
N LEU A 118 -10.88 -22.43 -13.80
CA LEU A 118 -10.50 -21.44 -14.80
C LEU A 118 -10.76 -20.00 -14.31
N LEU A 119 -11.80 -19.80 -13.50
CA LEU A 119 -12.06 -18.50 -12.89
C LEU A 119 -10.93 -18.10 -11.94
N PHE A 120 -10.39 -19.00 -11.11
CA PHE A 120 -9.25 -18.65 -10.26
C PHE A 120 -7.99 -18.25 -11.05
N THR A 121 -7.73 -18.88 -12.20
CA THR A 121 -6.64 -18.44 -13.11
C THR A 121 -6.85 -17.02 -13.64
N GLU A 122 -8.10 -16.60 -13.84
CA GLU A 122 -8.38 -15.22 -14.22
C GLU A 122 -8.27 -14.26 -13.02
N LEU A 123 -8.82 -14.64 -11.87
CA LEU A 123 -8.78 -13.82 -10.65
C LEU A 123 -7.36 -13.63 -10.10
N SER A 124 -6.46 -14.60 -10.32
CA SER A 124 -5.07 -14.53 -9.85
C SER A 124 -4.22 -13.48 -10.56
N LYS A 125 -4.72 -12.90 -11.66
CA LYS A 125 -4.09 -11.76 -12.34
C LYS A 125 -4.39 -10.44 -11.66
N TYR A 126 -5.18 -10.42 -10.59
CA TYR A 126 -5.64 -9.20 -9.93
C TYR A 126 -5.35 -9.21 -8.44
N GLN A 127 -5.20 -8.02 -7.87
CA GLN A 127 -5.21 -7.79 -6.43
C GLN A 127 -6.50 -7.05 -6.08
N TYR A 128 -7.06 -7.38 -4.91
CA TYR A 128 -8.35 -6.92 -4.45
C TYR A 128 -8.16 -5.99 -3.25
N ILE A 129 -8.71 -4.78 -3.33
CA ILE A 129 -8.68 -3.78 -2.26
C ILE A 129 -10.08 -3.53 -1.74
N PHE A 130 -10.20 -3.55 -0.41
CA PHE A 130 -11.32 -3.01 0.33
C PHE A 130 -10.85 -1.80 1.14
N CYS A 131 -11.36 -0.62 0.80
CA CYS A 131 -11.08 0.63 1.51
C CYS A 131 -12.23 1.62 1.27
N SER A 132 -12.32 2.66 2.09
CA SER A 132 -13.27 3.78 1.91
C SER A 132 -12.76 4.88 0.98
N GLY A 133 -11.47 4.88 0.63
CA GLY A 133 -10.79 6.00 0.00
C GLY A 133 -10.57 7.23 0.91
N VAL A 134 -10.98 7.16 2.19
CA VAL A 134 -10.80 8.22 3.20
C VAL A 134 -10.37 7.59 4.53
N GLY A 135 -9.21 8.01 5.03
CA GLY A 135 -8.56 7.38 6.18
C GLY A 135 -7.32 6.58 5.75
N ALA A 136 -6.51 6.16 6.71
CA ALA A 136 -5.27 5.44 6.47
C ALA A 136 -5.45 3.92 6.67
N TRP A 137 -6.54 3.37 6.12
CA TRP A 137 -6.88 1.96 6.23
C TRP A 137 -7.19 1.28 4.90
N GLN A 138 -6.90 -0.01 4.82
CA GLN A 138 -7.27 -0.88 3.72
C GLN A 138 -7.11 -2.36 4.09
N THR A 139 -7.89 -3.22 3.44
CA THR A 139 -7.60 -4.65 3.32
C THR A 139 -7.20 -4.96 1.89
N ILE A 140 -6.05 -5.63 1.73
CA ILE A 140 -5.54 -6.14 0.46
C ILE A 140 -5.60 -7.65 0.46
N LEU A 141 -6.06 -8.22 -0.64
CA LEU A 141 -6.22 -9.66 -0.85
C LEU A 141 -5.66 -10.06 -2.21
N THR A 142 -4.87 -11.12 -2.25
CA THR A 142 -4.39 -11.78 -3.46
C THR A 142 -4.96 -13.20 -3.51
N ILE A 143 -5.54 -13.59 -4.64
CA ILE A 143 -6.08 -14.93 -4.90
C ILE A 143 -5.10 -15.67 -5.82
N TYR A 144 -4.86 -16.95 -5.56
CA TYR A 144 -3.98 -17.79 -6.38
C TYR A 144 -4.79 -18.74 -7.26
N GLU A 145 -4.15 -19.30 -8.30
CA GLU A 145 -4.81 -20.16 -9.30
C GLU A 145 -5.48 -21.42 -8.70
N ASP A 146 -5.01 -21.88 -7.54
CA ASP A 146 -5.55 -23.05 -6.84
C ASP A 146 -6.68 -22.71 -5.85
N GLY A 147 -7.10 -21.44 -5.79
CA GLY A 147 -8.13 -20.93 -4.89
C GLY A 147 -7.64 -20.63 -3.47
N THR A 148 -6.35 -20.82 -3.18
CA THR A 148 -5.76 -20.25 -1.96
C THR A 148 -5.67 -18.73 -2.07
N PHE A 149 -5.55 -18.06 -0.93
CA PHE A 149 -5.40 -16.61 -0.89
C PHE A 149 -4.53 -16.18 0.28
N SER A 150 -3.95 -14.99 0.15
CA SER A 150 -3.26 -14.30 1.23
C SER A 150 -3.63 -12.83 1.23
N GLY A 151 -3.66 -12.19 2.38
CA GLY A 151 -3.97 -10.79 2.48
C GLY A 151 -3.48 -10.15 3.76
N TYR A 152 -3.66 -8.84 3.82
CA TYR A 152 -3.41 -8.08 5.02
C TYR A 152 -4.41 -6.93 5.16
N TYR A 153 -4.78 -6.63 6.39
CA TYR A 153 -5.49 -5.44 6.79
C TYR A 153 -4.55 -4.54 7.59
N ASN A 154 -4.68 -3.24 7.36
CA ASN A 154 -3.99 -2.19 8.10
C ASN A 154 -4.94 -1.01 8.28
N ASP A 155 -5.02 -0.46 9.49
CA ASP A 155 -5.56 0.87 9.79
C ASP A 155 -4.60 1.63 10.71
N SER A 156 -4.13 2.78 10.24
CA SER A 156 -3.12 3.59 10.92
C SER A 156 -3.75 4.79 11.63
N ASP A 157 -3.93 4.67 12.94
CA ASP A 157 -4.30 5.79 13.82
C ASP A 157 -3.05 6.39 14.46
N MET A 158 -2.36 7.22 13.68
CA MET A 158 -1.14 7.90 14.13
C MET A 158 -1.39 9.01 15.17
N GLY A 159 -2.66 9.30 15.49
CA GLY A 159 -3.05 10.24 16.53
C GLY A 159 -3.21 9.59 17.91
N ASP A 160 -3.48 8.28 17.97
CA ASP A 160 -3.57 7.50 19.20
C ASP A 160 -2.17 7.12 19.68
N ILE A 161 -1.61 7.95 20.56
CA ILE A 161 -0.24 7.83 21.08
C ILE A 161 -0.22 7.59 22.60
N GLY A 162 0.80 6.87 23.06
CA GLY A 162 1.07 6.65 24.49
C GLY A 162 2.56 6.80 24.81
N GLU A 163 2.93 6.79 26.09
CA GLU A 163 4.33 6.92 26.52
C GLU A 163 5.24 5.83 25.92
N GLU A 164 4.74 4.59 25.83
CA GLU A 164 5.47 3.45 25.28
C GLU A 164 5.33 3.31 23.75
N TYR A 165 4.32 3.96 23.15
CA TYR A 165 4.05 3.95 21.72
C TYR A 165 3.86 5.39 21.19
N PRO A 166 4.92 6.21 21.18
CA PRO A 166 4.84 7.61 20.76
C PRO A 166 4.57 7.80 19.26
N ASN A 167 4.71 6.73 18.46
CA ASN A 167 4.58 6.76 17.01
C ASN A 167 3.19 6.33 16.52
N GLY A 168 2.22 6.12 17.42
CA GLY A 168 0.82 5.86 17.08
C GLY A 168 0.36 4.42 17.32
N THR A 169 -0.89 4.17 16.96
CA THR A 169 -1.52 2.85 16.99
C THR A 169 -1.79 2.36 15.57
N ASN A 170 -1.59 1.06 15.35
CA ASN A 170 -1.83 0.37 14.09
C ASN A 170 -2.73 -0.84 14.33
N TYR A 171 -3.89 -0.89 13.68
CA TYR A 171 -4.70 -2.09 13.65
C TYR A 171 -4.26 -2.96 12.49
N SER A 172 -3.94 -4.23 12.75
CA SER A 172 -3.34 -5.10 11.74
C SER A 172 -3.95 -6.49 11.73
N CYS A 173 -4.01 -7.10 10.55
CA CYS A 173 -4.26 -8.51 10.40
C CYS A 173 -3.47 -9.01 9.20
N ILE A 174 -2.70 -10.08 9.35
CA ILE A 174 -2.07 -10.80 8.23
C ILE A 174 -2.68 -12.18 8.20
N PHE A 175 -3.16 -12.61 7.04
CA PHE A 175 -3.93 -13.82 6.92
C PHE A 175 -3.64 -14.60 5.63
N ASP A 176 -3.74 -15.92 5.74
CA ASP A 176 -3.71 -16.88 4.64
C ASP A 176 -5.00 -17.71 4.71
N GLY A 177 -5.53 -18.15 3.57
CA GLY A 177 -6.74 -18.96 3.55
C GLY A 177 -6.97 -19.68 2.22
N LYS A 178 -8.16 -20.28 2.11
CA LYS A 178 -8.60 -20.98 0.91
C LYS A 178 -10.09 -20.78 0.69
N PHE A 179 -10.47 -20.44 -0.54
CA PHE A 179 -11.86 -20.41 -0.96
C PHE A 179 -12.30 -21.79 -1.46
N THR A 180 -13.59 -22.08 -1.35
CA THR A 180 -14.20 -23.19 -2.09
C THR A 180 -14.27 -22.87 -3.59
N THR A 181 -14.34 -23.90 -4.44
CA THR A 181 -14.47 -23.68 -5.89
C THR A 181 -15.71 -22.83 -6.20
N PRO A 182 -15.58 -21.71 -6.96
CA PRO A 182 -16.69 -20.83 -7.26
C PRO A 182 -17.79 -21.54 -8.05
N LYS A 183 -19.04 -21.31 -7.67
CA LYS A 183 -20.24 -21.83 -8.33
C LYS A 183 -20.93 -20.70 -9.07
N ARG A 184 -21.21 -20.91 -10.36
CA ARG A 184 -21.93 -19.93 -11.20
C ARG A 184 -23.33 -19.68 -10.65
N VAL A 185 -23.67 -18.42 -10.42
CA VAL A 185 -25.02 -17.98 -9.99
C VAL A 185 -25.82 -17.51 -11.20
N ASN A 186 -25.19 -16.69 -12.05
CA ASN A 186 -25.77 -16.17 -13.29
C ASN A 186 -24.65 -15.86 -14.30
N ASP A 187 -24.94 -15.08 -15.34
CA ASP A 187 -23.98 -14.77 -16.41
C ASP A 187 -22.80 -13.89 -16.00
N TYR A 188 -22.88 -13.23 -14.85
CA TYR A 188 -21.88 -12.28 -14.37
C TYR A 188 -21.50 -12.45 -12.89
N THR A 189 -22.11 -13.37 -12.15
CA THR A 189 -21.89 -13.62 -10.72
C THR A 189 -21.54 -15.07 -10.45
N TYR A 190 -20.50 -15.28 -9.63
CA TYR A 190 -20.15 -16.56 -9.02
C TYR A 190 -20.23 -16.46 -7.49
N SER A 191 -20.40 -17.59 -6.82
CA SER A 191 -20.56 -17.74 -5.37
C SER A 191 -19.46 -18.62 -4.81
N MET A 192 -18.83 -18.23 -3.72
CA MET A 192 -17.88 -19.06 -2.98
C MET A 192 -17.94 -18.80 -1.48
N THR A 193 -17.35 -19.71 -0.72
CA THR A 193 -17.20 -19.60 0.74
C THR A 193 -15.73 -19.69 1.12
N ILE A 194 -15.36 -19.24 2.31
CA ILE A 194 -14.04 -19.48 2.88
C ILE A 194 -14.03 -20.92 3.45
N GLU A 195 -13.19 -21.80 2.90
CA GLU A 195 -12.97 -23.17 3.40
C GLU A 195 -12.16 -23.14 4.70
N ALA A 196 -11.11 -22.33 4.72
CA ALA A 196 -10.25 -22.13 5.89
C ALA A 196 -9.59 -20.76 5.84
N ILE A 197 -9.34 -20.17 7.01
CA ILE A 197 -8.54 -18.97 7.18
C ILE A 197 -7.65 -19.12 8.41
N SER A 198 -6.44 -18.60 8.33
CA SER A 198 -5.44 -18.61 9.40
C SER A 198 -4.84 -17.23 9.53
N LEU A 199 -4.74 -16.75 10.76
CA LEU A 199 -4.15 -15.46 11.09
C LEU A 199 -2.71 -15.67 11.57
N VAL A 200 -1.80 -14.80 11.16
CA VAL A 200 -0.40 -14.84 11.65
C VAL A 200 -0.36 -14.48 13.14
N ASN A 201 -1.15 -13.49 13.54
CA ASN A 201 -1.32 -13.04 14.92
C ASN A 201 -2.76 -13.32 15.37
N GLU A 202 -2.93 -13.69 16.64
CA GLU A 202 -4.26 -13.95 17.21
C GLU A 202 -5.05 -12.64 17.35
N ALA A 203 -6.29 -12.63 16.86
CA ALA A 203 -7.16 -11.46 16.97
C ALA A 203 -7.44 -11.11 18.44
N GLY A 204 -7.41 -9.81 18.76
CA GLY A 204 -7.56 -9.28 20.12
C GLY A 204 -6.25 -9.23 20.91
N THR A 205 -5.13 -9.69 20.36
CA THR A 205 -3.80 -9.49 20.97
C THR A 205 -3.19 -8.15 20.54
N GLU A 206 -2.18 -7.71 21.28
CA GLU A 206 -1.45 -6.48 20.98
C GLU A 206 0.05 -6.63 21.27
N GLU A 207 0.87 -5.84 20.56
CA GLU A 207 2.29 -5.69 20.85
C GLU A 207 2.78 -4.27 20.57
N ILE A 208 3.90 -3.88 21.16
CA ILE A 208 4.57 -2.61 20.84
C ILE A 208 5.88 -2.93 20.13
N VAL A 209 6.03 -2.41 18.92
CA VAL A 209 7.22 -2.59 18.08
C VAL A 209 7.67 -1.22 17.61
N GLU A 210 8.93 -0.87 17.93
CA GLU A 210 9.55 0.40 17.50
C GLU A 210 8.72 1.66 17.83
N GLY A 211 8.04 1.64 18.98
CA GLY A 211 7.22 2.76 19.45
C GLY A 211 5.86 2.89 18.75
N ILE A 212 5.42 1.87 18.01
CA ILE A 212 4.07 1.75 17.46
C ILE A 212 3.34 0.64 18.22
N ARG A 213 2.10 0.88 18.64
CA ARG A 213 1.23 -0.16 19.23
C ARG A 213 0.46 -0.85 18.12
N TYR A 214 0.71 -2.14 17.92
CA TYR A 214 -0.06 -2.99 17.02
C TYR A 214 -1.21 -3.65 17.79
N ILE A 215 -2.43 -3.50 17.29
CA ILE A 215 -3.64 -4.20 17.78
C ILE A 215 -4.11 -5.15 16.70
N TYR A 216 -4.08 -6.45 16.98
CA TYR A 216 -4.42 -7.45 15.98
C TYR A 216 -5.92 -7.69 15.91
N SER A 217 -6.47 -7.71 14.70
CA SER A 217 -7.89 -7.90 14.44
C SER A 217 -8.17 -9.11 13.55
N GLU A 218 -9.46 -9.41 13.39
CA GLU A 218 -9.95 -10.23 12.28
C GLU A 218 -9.74 -9.48 10.93
N PRO A 219 -9.73 -10.19 9.78
CA PRO A 219 -9.48 -9.58 8.47
C PRO A 219 -10.67 -8.76 7.99
N TYR A 220 -10.58 -7.43 8.15
CA TYR A 220 -11.70 -6.54 7.86
C TYR A 220 -12.16 -6.64 6.39
N GLY A 221 -13.47 -6.75 6.18
CA GLY A 221 -14.12 -7.05 4.91
C GLY A 221 -14.39 -8.54 4.68
N LEU A 222 -13.67 -9.44 5.37
CA LEU A 222 -13.84 -10.90 5.26
C LEU A 222 -14.34 -11.53 6.56
N GLU A 223 -14.53 -10.75 7.63
CA GLU A 223 -15.11 -11.23 8.88
C GLU A 223 -16.52 -11.78 8.66
N ASN A 224 -16.83 -12.88 9.34
CA ASN A 224 -18.13 -13.55 9.29
C ASN A 224 -18.63 -13.91 7.87
N ALA A 225 -17.74 -13.99 6.89
CA ALA A 225 -18.10 -14.26 5.50
C ALA A 225 -18.69 -15.66 5.34
N LYS A 226 -20.03 -15.75 5.31
CA LYS A 226 -20.74 -17.00 5.02
C LYS A 226 -20.78 -17.28 3.52
N GLU A 227 -20.91 -16.22 2.72
CA GLU A 227 -20.98 -16.28 1.27
C GLU A 227 -20.30 -15.04 0.68
N ILE A 228 -19.48 -15.26 -0.32
CA ILE A 228 -18.78 -14.21 -1.08
C ILE A 228 -19.21 -14.32 -2.53
N TYR A 229 -19.74 -13.22 -3.06
CA TYR A 229 -20.02 -13.10 -4.49
C TYR A 229 -18.83 -12.51 -5.23
N ILE A 230 -18.57 -13.09 -6.40
CA ILE A 230 -17.59 -12.61 -7.37
C ILE A 230 -18.38 -11.98 -8.52
N TYR A 231 -18.27 -10.67 -8.70
CA TYR A 231 -18.82 -9.96 -9.85
C TYR A 231 -17.77 -9.86 -10.94
N THR A 232 -18.10 -10.34 -12.13
CA THR A 232 -17.23 -10.22 -13.31
C THR A 232 -17.38 -8.85 -13.96
N THR A 233 -16.48 -8.54 -14.91
CA THR A 233 -16.55 -7.30 -15.72
C THR A 233 -17.77 -7.20 -16.64
N LYS A 234 -18.63 -8.24 -16.67
CA LYS A 234 -19.92 -8.25 -17.39
C LYS A 234 -21.09 -7.87 -16.49
N ALA A 235 -20.86 -7.61 -15.20
CA ALA A 235 -21.93 -7.31 -14.26
C ALA A 235 -22.51 -5.90 -14.52
N PRO A 236 -23.82 -5.75 -14.78
CA PRO A 236 -24.43 -4.44 -14.92
C PRO A 236 -24.41 -3.70 -13.59
N ILE A 237 -23.82 -2.50 -13.55
CA ILE A 237 -23.62 -1.75 -12.28
C ILE A 237 -24.96 -1.52 -11.55
N LYS A 238 -26.02 -1.28 -12.31
CA LYS A 238 -27.38 -1.01 -11.80
C LYS A 238 -28.03 -2.22 -11.14
N GLU A 239 -27.57 -3.44 -11.42
CA GLU A 239 -28.12 -4.68 -10.86
C GLU A 239 -27.39 -5.15 -9.59
N LEU A 240 -26.24 -4.55 -9.27
CA LEU A 240 -25.46 -4.94 -8.09
C LEU A 240 -26.17 -4.56 -6.77
N PRO A 241 -25.75 -5.08 -5.61
CA PRO A 241 -26.26 -4.62 -4.32
C PRO A 241 -25.78 -3.20 -3.98
N GLU A 242 -26.58 -2.45 -3.23
CA GLU A 242 -26.20 -1.10 -2.77
C GLU A 242 -24.96 -1.13 -1.88
N GLY A 243 -24.87 -2.09 -0.95
CA GLY A 243 -23.70 -2.30 -0.11
C GLY A 243 -22.41 -2.40 -0.93
N PHE A 244 -22.39 -3.27 -1.95
CA PHE A 244 -21.24 -3.37 -2.85
C PHE A 244 -20.93 -2.05 -3.57
N ARG A 245 -21.94 -1.41 -4.16
CA ARG A 245 -21.76 -0.16 -4.92
C ARG A 245 -21.19 0.97 -4.07
N ASN A 246 -21.56 1.04 -2.80
CA ASN A 246 -21.07 2.06 -1.89
C ASN A 246 -19.55 1.98 -1.71
N TRP A 247 -19.00 0.76 -1.67
CA TRP A 247 -17.55 0.54 -1.61
C TRP A 247 -16.87 0.64 -2.97
N ALA A 248 -17.54 0.23 -4.03
CA ALA A 248 -17.01 0.19 -5.39
C ALA A 248 -16.98 1.55 -6.11
N GLY A 249 -17.34 2.65 -5.43
CA GLY A 249 -17.36 3.99 -6.02
C GLY A 249 -18.61 4.32 -6.85
N TYR A 250 -19.68 3.53 -6.71
CA TYR A 250 -20.94 3.66 -7.46
C TYR A 250 -22.15 3.96 -6.56
N MET A 251 -21.94 4.68 -5.45
CA MET A 251 -22.98 5.02 -4.47
C MET A 251 -24.21 5.68 -5.12
N GLY A 252 -23.99 6.65 -6.01
CA GLY A 252 -25.05 7.30 -6.79
C GLY A 252 -25.07 6.80 -8.23
N LEU A 253 -26.24 6.36 -8.71
CA LEU A 253 -26.40 5.89 -10.10
C LEU A 253 -26.68 7.01 -11.12
N ASN A 254 -26.86 8.25 -10.65
CA ASN A 254 -27.30 9.37 -11.50
C ASN A 254 -26.22 9.85 -12.47
N ASP A 255 -24.94 9.69 -12.11
CA ASP A 255 -23.79 10.19 -12.88
C ASP A 255 -22.91 9.05 -13.44
N VAL A 256 -23.40 7.80 -13.38
CA VAL A 256 -22.67 6.63 -13.89
C VAL A 256 -22.84 6.55 -15.41
N ASN A 257 -21.73 6.66 -16.13
CA ASN A 257 -21.70 6.56 -17.60
C ASN A 257 -21.43 5.12 -18.06
N GLU A 258 -20.85 4.29 -17.18
CA GLU A 258 -20.52 2.91 -17.42
C GLU A 258 -21.75 2.00 -17.34
N GLU A 259 -21.88 1.06 -18.28
CA GLU A 259 -22.96 0.06 -18.25
C GLU A 259 -22.59 -1.13 -17.36
N TYR A 260 -21.34 -1.58 -17.45
CA TYR A 260 -20.81 -2.76 -16.78
C TYR A 260 -19.66 -2.42 -15.85
N LEU A 261 -19.44 -3.26 -14.83
CA LEU A 261 -18.36 -3.12 -13.88
C LEU A 261 -16.99 -3.19 -14.59
N PRO A 262 -16.08 -2.21 -14.44
CA PRO A 262 -14.82 -2.20 -15.17
C PRO A 262 -13.74 -3.11 -14.57
N PHE A 263 -14.03 -3.77 -13.45
CA PHE A 263 -13.12 -4.64 -12.69
C PHE A 263 -13.87 -5.86 -12.15
N TYR A 264 -13.13 -6.82 -11.58
CA TYR A 264 -13.73 -7.88 -10.77
C TYR A 264 -14.06 -7.34 -9.37
N GLY A 265 -15.25 -7.66 -8.87
CA GLY A 265 -15.69 -7.32 -7.51
C GLY A 265 -15.76 -8.54 -6.63
N LEU A 266 -15.36 -8.43 -5.36
CA LEU A 266 -15.72 -9.40 -4.32
C LEU A 266 -16.70 -8.76 -3.34
N TYR A 267 -17.73 -9.48 -2.94
CA TYR A 267 -18.75 -8.96 -2.04
C TYR A 267 -19.04 -9.94 -0.92
N ASN A 268 -18.69 -9.57 0.31
CA ASN A 268 -19.10 -10.30 1.49
C ASN A 268 -20.57 -9.97 1.77
N VAL A 269 -21.45 -10.96 1.56
CA VAL A 269 -22.90 -10.75 1.66
C VAL A 269 -23.34 -10.43 3.09
N GLU A 270 -22.65 -10.97 4.09
CA GLU A 270 -23.04 -10.82 5.50
C GLU A 270 -22.74 -9.43 6.05
N THR A 271 -21.58 -8.86 5.68
CA THR A 271 -21.12 -7.56 6.18
C THR A 271 -21.31 -6.43 5.17
N GLU A 272 -21.84 -6.73 4.00
CA GLU A 272 -22.00 -5.82 2.86
C GLU A 272 -20.68 -5.14 2.41
N CYS A 273 -19.54 -5.74 2.72
CA CYS A 273 -18.22 -5.22 2.35
C CYS A 273 -17.88 -5.56 0.90
N GLY A 274 -17.42 -4.57 0.13
CA GLY A 274 -17.11 -4.70 -1.29
C GLY A 274 -15.64 -4.44 -1.60
N PHE A 275 -14.97 -5.39 -2.24
CA PHE A 275 -13.62 -5.24 -2.76
C PHE A 275 -13.67 -4.88 -4.24
N THR A 276 -12.76 -4.02 -4.67
CA THR A 276 -12.49 -3.72 -6.09
C THR A 276 -11.16 -4.34 -6.51
N SER A 277 -11.04 -4.77 -7.75
CA SER A 277 -9.82 -5.37 -8.26
C SER A 277 -9.03 -4.43 -9.16
N PHE A 278 -7.71 -4.58 -9.20
CA PHE A 278 -6.81 -4.00 -10.19
C PHE A 278 -5.86 -5.08 -10.68
N GLU A 279 -5.54 -5.01 -11.96
CA GLU A 279 -4.64 -5.98 -12.57
C GLU A 279 -3.27 -5.87 -11.90
N ILE A 280 -2.75 -7.00 -11.45
CA ILE A 280 -1.37 -7.14 -11.03
C ILE A 280 -0.57 -7.05 -12.33
N VAL A 281 -0.12 -5.85 -12.64
CA VAL A 281 0.99 -5.69 -13.55
C VAL A 281 2.17 -6.31 -12.82
N GLU A 282 2.75 -7.40 -13.34
CA GLU A 282 4.05 -7.84 -12.87
C GLU A 282 5.00 -6.67 -13.10
N GLU A 283 5.23 -5.87 -12.06
CA GLU A 283 6.27 -4.84 -12.04
C GLU A 283 7.57 -5.63 -12.23
N ASP A 284 8.14 -5.60 -13.44
CA ASP A 284 9.53 -5.97 -13.66
C ASP A 284 10.36 -4.94 -12.90
N PRO A 285 10.86 -5.26 -11.70
CA PRO A 285 11.54 -4.26 -10.91
C PRO A 285 12.89 -3.89 -11.55
N GLY A 286 13.39 -4.71 -12.49
CA GLY A 286 14.50 -4.37 -13.37
C GLY A 286 14.14 -3.23 -14.33
N ALA A 287 12.96 -3.26 -14.95
CA ALA A 287 12.46 -2.17 -15.79
C ALA A 287 12.29 -0.86 -15.02
N ASP A 288 11.80 -0.92 -13.78
CA ASP A 288 11.69 0.26 -12.91
C ASP A 288 13.05 0.85 -12.53
N ILE A 289 14.04 0.00 -12.21
CA ILE A 289 15.41 0.44 -11.94
C ILE A 289 16.02 1.07 -13.20
N ILE A 290 15.81 0.48 -14.38
CA ILE A 290 16.29 1.04 -15.65
C ILE A 290 15.68 2.43 -15.90
N ALA A 291 14.36 2.58 -15.71
CA ALA A 291 13.68 3.85 -15.84
C ALA A 291 14.17 4.91 -14.82
N GLU A 292 14.51 4.47 -13.61
CA GLU A 292 15.09 5.34 -12.59
C GLU A 292 16.49 5.82 -12.95
N VAL A 293 17.35 4.93 -13.49
CA VAL A 293 18.67 5.30 -14.03
C VAL A 293 18.55 6.32 -15.16
N GLU A 294 17.56 6.18 -16.05
CA GLU A 294 17.28 7.17 -17.10
C GLU A 294 16.89 8.54 -16.54
N GLU A 295 16.20 8.60 -15.41
CA GLU A 295 15.85 9.86 -14.75
C GLU A 295 17.03 10.47 -13.99
N ILE A 296 17.83 9.64 -13.33
CA ILE A 296 19.09 10.04 -12.69
C ILE A 296 20.05 10.62 -13.72
N GLU A 297 20.11 10.04 -14.93
CA GLU A 297 20.92 10.57 -16.03
C GLU A 297 20.51 12.00 -16.39
N LYS A 298 19.20 12.29 -16.50
CA LYS A 298 18.72 13.66 -16.77
C LYS A 298 19.08 14.62 -15.64
N GLN A 299 18.95 14.18 -14.38
CA GLN A 299 19.36 14.98 -13.22
C GLN A 299 20.86 15.27 -13.23
N TYR A 300 21.67 14.26 -13.55
CA TYR A 300 23.10 14.38 -13.72
C TYR A 300 23.45 15.40 -14.81
N GLU A 301 22.82 15.35 -15.99
CA GLU A 301 23.03 16.31 -17.07
C GLU A 301 22.72 17.74 -16.62
N ILE A 302 21.60 17.96 -15.93
CA ILE A 302 21.23 19.27 -15.38
C ILE A 302 22.28 19.75 -14.37
N MET A 303 22.67 18.91 -13.42
CA MET A 303 23.65 19.29 -12.40
C MET A 303 25.03 19.57 -13.02
N ASN A 304 25.42 18.83 -14.05
CA ASN A 304 26.69 19.03 -14.75
C ASN A 304 26.68 20.30 -15.61
N ASP A 305 25.57 20.62 -16.28
CA ASP A 305 25.38 21.91 -16.97
C ASP A 305 25.52 23.08 -16.00
N ARG A 306 24.86 22.99 -14.83
CA ARG A 306 24.99 24.00 -13.77
C ARG A 306 26.42 24.15 -13.28
N LEU A 307 27.13 23.04 -13.09
CA LEU A 307 28.52 23.04 -12.66
C LEU A 307 29.45 23.72 -13.69
N ALA A 308 29.18 23.56 -14.98
CA ALA A 308 29.99 24.12 -16.07
C ALA A 308 29.64 25.58 -16.40
N ASN A 309 28.36 25.95 -16.34
CA ASN A 309 27.84 27.17 -16.96
C ASN A 309 27.31 28.21 -15.96
N GLU A 310 26.98 27.83 -14.71
CA GLU A 310 26.60 28.81 -13.70
C GLU A 310 27.83 29.48 -13.07
N GLY A 311 27.72 30.77 -12.74
CA GLY A 311 28.75 31.55 -12.06
C GLY A 311 28.92 31.18 -10.58
N LEU A 312 29.19 29.92 -10.28
CA LEU A 312 29.31 29.38 -8.93
C LEU A 312 30.67 29.71 -8.29
N SER A 313 30.67 29.88 -6.96
CA SER A 313 31.92 29.95 -6.21
C SER A 313 32.56 28.57 -6.08
N GLN A 314 33.87 28.49 -5.85
CA GLN A 314 34.56 27.20 -5.70
C GLN A 314 33.93 26.31 -4.62
N SER A 315 33.50 26.88 -3.49
CA SER A 315 32.81 26.12 -2.45
C SER A 315 31.48 25.53 -2.93
N LYS A 316 30.71 26.27 -3.74
CA LYS A 316 29.46 25.77 -4.31
C LYS A 316 29.71 24.71 -5.38
N MET A 317 30.73 24.87 -6.21
CA MET A 317 31.13 23.86 -7.18
C MET A 317 31.57 22.55 -6.50
N ASN A 318 32.33 22.63 -5.40
CA ASN A 318 32.71 21.45 -4.62
C ASN A 318 31.49 20.73 -4.02
N ILE A 319 30.49 21.48 -3.53
CA ILE A 319 29.24 20.91 -3.00
C ILE A 319 28.45 20.24 -4.12
N LEU A 320 28.24 20.92 -5.25
CA LEU A 320 27.49 20.38 -6.38
C LEU A 320 28.17 19.13 -6.96
N ALA A 321 29.49 19.12 -7.08
CA ALA A 321 30.24 17.93 -7.50
C ALA A 321 30.04 16.76 -6.52
N LYS A 322 30.01 17.03 -5.21
CA LYS A 322 29.71 16.01 -4.19
C LYS A 322 28.28 15.48 -4.32
N GLU A 323 27.30 16.35 -4.56
CA GLU A 323 25.90 15.96 -4.77
C GLU A 323 25.75 15.07 -6.02
N ILE A 324 26.46 15.41 -7.11
CA ILE A 324 26.53 14.58 -8.32
C ILE A 324 27.11 13.19 -8.00
N TYR A 325 28.16 13.12 -7.17
CA TYR A 325 28.72 11.84 -6.75
C TYR A 325 27.74 11.01 -5.91
N ILE A 326 27.07 11.64 -4.94
CA ILE A 326 26.08 10.98 -4.07
C ILE A 326 24.93 10.41 -4.90
N LEU A 327 24.43 11.15 -5.89
CA LEU A 327 23.37 10.70 -6.78
C LEU A 327 23.69 9.34 -7.43
N TRP A 328 24.92 9.18 -7.95
CA TRP A 328 25.36 7.93 -8.55
C TRP A 328 25.74 6.86 -7.51
N ASP A 329 26.26 7.25 -6.34
CA ASP A 329 26.61 6.32 -5.25
C ASP A 329 25.37 5.71 -4.60
N ASP A 330 24.29 6.47 -4.45
CA ASP A 330 23.01 5.96 -3.97
C ASP A 330 22.43 4.94 -4.97
N GLU A 331 22.48 5.26 -6.27
CA GLU A 331 21.93 4.39 -7.31
C GLU A 331 22.71 3.08 -7.45
N ILE A 332 24.05 3.11 -7.43
CA ILE A 332 24.85 1.89 -7.51
C ILE A 332 24.59 0.96 -6.32
N ASN A 333 24.36 1.51 -5.12
CA ASN A 333 24.04 0.73 -3.92
C ASN A 333 22.64 0.12 -3.99
N LYS A 334 21.69 0.83 -4.61
CA LYS A 334 20.34 0.34 -4.84
C LYS A 334 20.31 -0.81 -5.84
N ILE A 335 20.97 -0.65 -7.00
CA ILE A 335 21.14 -1.70 -8.00
C ILE A 335 21.81 -2.92 -7.36
N TRP A 336 22.85 -2.71 -6.55
CA TRP A 336 23.53 -3.78 -5.83
C TRP A 336 22.59 -4.59 -4.92
N GLY A 337 21.69 -3.90 -4.19
CA GLY A 337 20.66 -4.53 -3.37
C GLY A 337 19.76 -5.44 -4.20
N TYR A 338 19.30 -4.96 -5.35
CA TYR A 338 18.45 -5.75 -6.25
C TYR A 338 19.18 -6.96 -6.85
N LEU A 339 20.42 -6.78 -7.33
CA LEU A 339 21.21 -7.87 -7.92
C LEU A 339 21.47 -8.98 -6.91
N LYS A 340 21.65 -8.65 -5.63
CA LYS A 340 21.83 -9.62 -4.55
C LYS A 340 20.60 -10.51 -4.34
N ASP A 341 19.41 -9.97 -4.56
CA ASP A 341 18.15 -10.67 -4.37
C ASP A 341 17.70 -11.45 -5.62
N SER A 342 18.17 -11.04 -6.81
CA SER A 342 17.74 -11.59 -8.10
C SER A 342 18.73 -12.58 -8.72
N LEU A 343 20.04 -12.40 -8.56
CA LEU A 343 21.05 -13.27 -9.16
C LEU A 343 21.25 -14.56 -8.37
N ASP A 344 21.62 -15.63 -9.07
CA ASP A 344 22.07 -16.85 -8.41
C ASP A 344 23.40 -16.62 -7.67
N LYS A 345 23.68 -17.50 -6.71
CA LYS A 345 24.82 -17.35 -5.81
C LYS A 345 26.17 -17.30 -6.54
N ASP A 346 26.39 -18.13 -7.56
CA ASP A 346 27.70 -18.20 -8.23
C ASP A 346 27.94 -16.91 -9.01
N THR A 347 26.93 -16.44 -9.75
CA THR A 347 26.98 -15.18 -10.48
C THR A 347 27.21 -14.00 -9.52
N MET A 348 26.50 -13.96 -8.38
CA MET A 348 26.64 -12.89 -7.40
C MET A 348 28.00 -12.89 -6.69
N ASP A 349 28.59 -14.06 -6.42
CA ASP A 349 29.93 -14.20 -5.82
C ASP A 349 31.03 -13.69 -6.78
N GLN A 350 30.92 -14.02 -8.07
CA GLN A 350 31.79 -13.49 -9.12
C GLN A 350 31.66 -11.96 -9.25
N LEU A 351 30.43 -11.46 -9.31
CA LEU A 351 30.14 -10.03 -9.40
C LEU A 351 30.66 -9.26 -8.17
N THR A 352 30.54 -9.83 -6.97
CA THR A 352 31.09 -9.26 -5.73
C THR A 352 32.61 -9.11 -5.77
N THR A 353 33.30 -10.09 -6.36
CA THR A 353 34.75 -10.01 -6.55
C THR A 353 35.12 -8.88 -7.50
N ALA A 354 34.44 -8.81 -8.65
CA ALA A 354 34.63 -7.74 -9.64
C ALA A 354 34.33 -6.35 -9.05
N GLN A 355 33.27 -6.22 -8.25
CA GLN A 355 32.88 -4.96 -7.61
C GLN A 355 33.96 -4.46 -6.64
N ARG A 356 34.56 -5.35 -5.83
CA ARG A 356 35.64 -5.00 -4.90
C ARG A 356 36.90 -4.55 -5.64
N GLU A 357 37.23 -5.18 -6.77
CA GLU A 357 38.34 -4.75 -7.61
C GLU A 357 38.06 -3.41 -8.26
N TRP A 358 36.83 -3.20 -8.74
CA TRP A 358 36.41 -1.93 -9.31
C TRP A 358 36.50 -0.80 -8.27
N ILE A 359 36.04 -0.99 -7.03
CA ILE A 359 36.17 0.01 -5.95
C ILE A 359 37.64 0.41 -5.75
N LYS A 360 38.57 -0.56 -5.69
CA LYS A 360 40.01 -0.27 -5.55
C LYS A 360 40.54 0.57 -6.72
N ARG A 361 40.11 0.27 -7.95
CA ARG A 361 40.48 1.04 -9.14
C ARG A 361 39.89 2.45 -9.09
N LYS A 362 38.61 2.60 -8.71
CA LYS A 362 37.94 3.89 -8.54
C LYS A 362 38.71 4.78 -7.58
N GLU A 363 38.97 4.31 -6.35
CA GLU A 363 39.68 5.09 -5.34
C GLU A 363 41.09 5.51 -5.79
N SER A 364 41.79 4.64 -6.52
CA SER A 364 43.10 4.95 -7.08
C SER A 364 43.03 6.06 -8.15
N GLU A 365 42.07 6.00 -9.07
CA GLU A 365 41.94 7.01 -10.13
C GLU A 365 41.42 8.35 -9.58
N VAL A 366 40.48 8.32 -8.62
CA VAL A 366 40.01 9.52 -7.90
C VAL A 366 41.16 10.22 -7.19
N ASN A 367 41.97 9.49 -6.42
CA ASN A 367 43.11 10.05 -5.70
C ASN A 367 44.15 10.65 -6.68
N LYS A 368 44.43 9.95 -7.77
CA LYS A 368 45.34 10.41 -8.83
C LYS A 368 44.83 11.66 -9.55
N ALA A 369 43.52 11.78 -9.76
CA ALA A 369 42.90 12.97 -10.32
C ALA A 369 43.05 14.17 -9.37
N GLY A 370 42.77 13.98 -8.07
CA GLY A 370 42.92 14.99 -7.03
C GLY A 370 44.37 15.45 -6.80
N SER A 371 45.34 14.52 -6.85
CA SER A 371 46.77 14.78 -6.62
C SER A 371 47.36 15.84 -7.54
N LYS A 372 46.80 16.05 -8.74
CA LYS A 372 47.23 17.12 -9.66
C LYS A 372 46.97 18.53 -9.11
N TYR A 373 46.10 18.63 -8.12
CA TYR A 373 45.62 19.88 -7.52
C TYR A 373 45.84 19.90 -6.00
N GLU A 374 46.79 19.10 -5.50
CA GLU A 374 47.03 18.91 -4.08
C GLU A 374 47.14 20.24 -3.31
N GLY A 375 46.30 20.40 -2.29
CA GLY A 375 46.24 21.60 -1.45
C GLY A 375 45.49 22.79 -2.08
N GLY A 376 44.99 22.65 -3.31
CA GLY A 376 44.16 23.63 -3.99
C GLY A 376 42.67 23.47 -3.65
N SER A 377 41.93 24.58 -3.64
CA SER A 377 40.49 24.57 -3.36
C SER A 377 39.63 23.82 -4.40
N ILE A 378 40.20 23.53 -5.58
CA ILE A 378 39.56 22.77 -6.66
C ILE A 378 39.70 21.25 -6.51
N GLN A 379 40.65 20.77 -5.70
CA GLN A 379 40.93 19.34 -5.55
C GLN A 379 39.66 18.50 -5.23
N PRO A 380 38.82 18.85 -4.24
CA PRO A 380 37.65 18.05 -3.91
C PRO A 380 36.65 17.95 -5.06
N MET A 381 36.50 19.02 -5.85
CA MET A 381 35.61 19.01 -7.02
C MET A 381 36.08 17.99 -8.06
N ILE A 382 37.38 17.97 -8.36
CA ILE A 382 37.95 17.03 -9.34
C ILE A 382 37.82 15.59 -8.85
N GLU A 383 38.05 15.34 -7.56
CA GLU A 383 37.86 14.03 -6.95
C GLU A 383 36.40 13.57 -7.08
N TYR A 384 35.43 14.42 -6.72
CA TYR A 384 34.01 14.05 -6.79
C TYR A 384 33.49 13.87 -8.23
N ILE A 385 33.87 14.72 -9.18
CA ILE A 385 33.47 14.54 -10.60
C ILE A 385 34.03 13.22 -11.13
N THR A 386 35.32 12.94 -10.86
CA THR A 386 35.95 11.68 -11.28
C THR A 386 35.24 10.47 -10.66
N ALA A 387 34.89 10.56 -9.37
CA ALA A 387 34.18 9.50 -8.68
C ALA A 387 32.77 9.30 -9.27
N ALA A 388 32.07 10.37 -9.61
CA ALA A 388 30.75 10.31 -10.21
C ALA A 388 30.75 9.67 -11.59
N GLU A 389 31.67 10.08 -12.49
CA GLU A 389 31.80 9.51 -13.83
C GLU A 389 32.07 8.01 -13.78
N LEU A 390 33.02 7.59 -12.93
CA LEU A 390 33.35 6.17 -12.78
C LEU A 390 32.19 5.37 -12.20
N THR A 391 31.47 5.92 -11.21
CA THR A 391 30.29 5.25 -10.63
C THR A 391 29.15 5.16 -11.63
N ARG A 392 28.90 6.22 -12.43
CA ARG A 392 27.93 6.22 -13.52
C ARG A 392 28.21 5.11 -14.53
N ASP A 393 29.44 5.02 -15.04
CA ASP A 393 29.82 3.98 -15.99
C ASP A 393 29.58 2.58 -15.39
N ARG A 394 29.90 2.41 -14.11
CA ARG A 394 29.65 1.15 -13.41
C ARG A 394 28.17 0.84 -13.22
N VAL A 395 27.32 1.85 -12.99
CA VAL A 395 25.86 1.67 -12.96
C VAL A 395 25.37 1.10 -14.28
N TYR A 396 25.81 1.65 -15.42
CA TYR A 396 25.43 1.13 -16.74
C TYR A 396 25.96 -0.30 -16.99
N GLU A 397 27.12 -0.67 -16.46
CA GLU A 397 27.57 -2.07 -16.51
C GLU A 397 26.69 -3.01 -15.66
N LEU A 398 26.22 -2.54 -14.50
CA LEU A 398 25.43 -3.36 -13.58
C LEU A 398 23.99 -3.55 -14.06
N ILE A 399 23.38 -2.56 -14.73
CA ILE A 399 22.01 -2.72 -15.26
C ILE A 399 21.91 -3.74 -16.40
N GLU A 400 23.01 -4.11 -17.06
CA GLU A 400 23.00 -5.21 -18.05
C GLU A 400 22.70 -6.57 -17.41
N TYR A 401 22.83 -6.71 -16.08
CA TYR A 401 22.39 -7.89 -15.34
C TYR A 401 20.89 -7.88 -15.02
N LEU A 402 20.18 -6.79 -15.33
CA LEU A 402 18.73 -6.62 -15.11
C LEU A 402 17.91 -6.89 -16.37
N ARG A 403 18.57 -7.12 -17.51
CA ARG A 403 17.97 -7.44 -18.82
C ARG A 403 18.12 -8.92 -19.12
#